data_AF-A0A957I3N2-F1
#
_entry.id   AF-A0A957I3N2-F1
#
_cell.length_a   1.000
_cell.length_b   1.000
_cell.length_c   1.000
_cell.angle_alpha   90.00
_cell.angle_beta   90.00
_cell.angle_gamma   90.00
#
_symmetry.space_group_name_H-M   'P 1'
#
loop_
_entity.id
_entity.type
_entity.pdbx_description
1 polymer ?
#
loop_
_entity_poly.entity_id
_entity_poly.type
_entity_poly.pdbx_seq_one_letter_code
_entity_poly.pdbx_strand_id
1 'polypeptide(L)'
;LFTGDAWNIIPRVRYLGNSMMSLLTKIASGYWHVADSQSGYTAINRKALHTLDWDAMYRRYGQPNDLLVRLNVYNFRVRDVPVRPVYNIGEQSGIKPLRMIPRLSWLLWKLFLFRMKEKYVIRDFHPLLFFYALGGVLFPGGVLFGLYLVIKRVMVGPVAGTSALFAAFLAIMGLQFILFAMWFDMDYNKELR
;
A
#
# COMPACT_ATOMS: atom_id res chain seq x y z
N LEU A 1 7.80 -15.43 -1.89
CA LEU A 1 8.42 -14.37 -1.07
C LEU A 1 8.39 -14.66 0.45
N PHE A 2 7.38 -15.36 0.98
CA PHE A 2 7.28 -15.70 2.42
C PHE A 2 7.61 -17.16 2.76
N THR A 3 8.47 -17.81 1.97
CA THR A 3 9.11 -19.06 2.38
C THR A 3 10.35 -18.70 3.20
N GLY A 4 10.56 -19.35 4.36
CA GLY A 4 11.66 -19.04 5.28
C GLY A 4 13.05 -19.03 4.62
N ASP A 5 13.20 -19.78 3.52
CA ASP A 5 14.44 -19.89 2.75
C ASP A 5 14.80 -18.61 1.96
N ALA A 6 13.83 -17.74 1.68
CA ALA A 6 14.06 -16.53 0.88
C ALA A 6 14.97 -15.50 1.57
N TRP A 7 15.01 -15.50 2.91
CA TRP A 7 15.86 -14.59 3.69
C TRP A 7 17.35 -14.90 3.54
N ASN A 8 17.71 -16.15 3.33
CA ASN A 8 19.11 -16.58 3.19
C ASN A 8 19.62 -16.46 1.74
N ILE A 9 18.71 -16.42 0.76
CA ILE A 9 19.03 -16.44 -0.67
C ILE A 9 19.08 -15.02 -1.26
N ILE A 10 18.32 -14.06 -0.70
CA ILE A 10 18.19 -12.70 -1.25
C ILE A 10 19.05 -11.71 -0.45
N PRO A 11 19.81 -10.80 -1.11
CA PRO A 11 20.51 -9.72 -0.43
C PRO A 11 19.55 -8.90 0.46
N ARG A 12 19.92 -8.66 1.72
CA ARG A 12 19.05 -8.07 2.76
C ARG A 12 18.34 -6.77 2.32
N VAL A 13 19.06 -5.88 1.63
CA VAL A 13 18.51 -4.61 1.12
C VAL A 13 17.42 -4.85 0.07
N ARG A 14 17.59 -5.84 -0.81
CA ARG A 14 16.61 -6.22 -1.83
C ARG A 14 15.39 -6.89 -1.22
N TYR A 15 15.60 -7.72 -0.20
CA TYR A 15 14.51 -8.32 0.55
C TYR A 15 13.63 -7.25 1.20
N LEU A 16 14.23 -6.30 1.94
CA LEU A 16 13.48 -5.23 2.61
C LEU A 16 12.69 -4.38 1.61
N GLY A 17 13.30 -4.01 0.48
CA GLY A 17 12.62 -3.26 -0.58
C GLY A 17 11.42 -4.02 -1.18
N ASN A 18 11.59 -5.32 -1.46
CA ASN A 18 10.51 -6.17 -1.98
C ASN A 18 9.37 -6.34 -0.95
N SER A 19 9.71 -6.51 0.33
CA SER A 19 8.73 -6.63 1.41
C SER A 19 7.93 -5.35 1.60
N MET A 20 8.59 -4.19 1.59
CA MET A 20 7.91 -2.90 1.68
C MET A 20 7.02 -2.63 0.46
N MET A 21 7.49 -2.97 -0.75
CA MET A 21 6.68 -2.84 -1.97
C MET A 21 5.45 -3.76 -1.91
N SER A 22 5.63 -5.00 -1.44
CA SER A 22 4.53 -5.95 -1.29
C SER A 22 3.49 -5.44 -0.30
N LEU A 23 3.91 -4.85 0.83
CA LEU A 23 3.02 -4.23 1.79
C LEU A 23 2.25 -3.04 1.18
N LEU A 24 2.94 -2.15 0.47
CA LEU A 24 2.32 -1.00 -0.20
C LEU A 24 1.30 -1.45 -1.25
N THR A 25 1.58 -2.52 -2.00
CA THR A 25 0.60 -3.05 -2.95
C THR A 25 -0.61 -3.66 -2.26
N LYS A 26 -0.44 -4.34 -1.11
CA LYS A 26 -1.58 -4.86 -0.33
C LYS A 26 -2.50 -3.72 0.11
N ILE A 27 -1.91 -2.64 0.63
CA ILE A 27 -2.66 -1.43 1.03
C ILE A 27 -3.34 -0.77 -0.19
N ALA A 28 -2.62 -0.64 -1.31
CA ALA A 28 -3.16 0.01 -2.50
C ALA A 28 -4.28 -0.78 -3.16
N SER A 29 -4.10 -2.10 -3.32
CA SER A 29 -5.04 -2.99 -4.01
C SER A 29 -6.20 -3.48 -3.14
N GLY A 30 -6.02 -3.58 -1.82
CA GLY A 30 -6.99 -4.20 -0.91
C GLY A 30 -6.92 -5.73 -0.86
N TYR A 31 -6.05 -6.36 -1.66
CA TYR A 31 -5.85 -7.81 -1.64
C TYR A 31 -4.74 -8.18 -0.66
N TRP A 32 -5.10 -8.39 0.60
CA TRP A 32 -4.13 -8.67 1.67
C TRP A 32 -3.49 -10.06 1.61
N HIS A 33 -4.12 -11.00 0.90
CA HIS A 33 -3.64 -12.37 0.72
C HIS A 33 -2.71 -12.57 -0.48
N VAL A 34 -2.71 -11.64 -1.44
CA VAL A 34 -1.82 -11.70 -2.60
C VAL A 34 -0.38 -11.42 -2.13
N ALA A 35 0.51 -12.38 -2.33
CA ALA A 35 1.89 -12.36 -1.91
C ALA A 35 2.83 -11.88 -3.03
N ASP A 36 2.54 -12.21 -4.29
CA ASP A 36 3.34 -11.78 -5.44
C ASP A 36 2.53 -10.91 -6.41
N SER A 37 2.52 -9.61 -6.11
CA SER A 37 1.82 -8.63 -6.93
C SER A 37 2.58 -8.14 -8.16
N GLN A 38 3.86 -8.50 -8.31
CA GLN A 38 4.68 -8.05 -9.44
C GLN A 38 4.75 -9.08 -10.58
N SER A 39 4.08 -10.23 -10.43
CA SER A 39 4.00 -11.24 -11.49
C SER A 39 3.08 -10.75 -12.62
N GLY A 40 3.60 -10.74 -13.85
CA GLY A 40 2.80 -10.50 -15.05
C GLY A 40 2.07 -11.76 -15.55
N TYR A 41 2.33 -12.93 -14.97
CA TYR A 41 1.74 -14.19 -15.41
C TYR A 41 0.37 -14.38 -14.72
N THR A 42 -0.68 -13.91 -15.38
CA THR A 42 -2.06 -13.90 -14.85
C THR A 42 -3.03 -14.55 -15.83
N ALA A 43 -3.92 -15.41 -15.31
CA ALA A 43 -5.10 -15.88 -16.04
C ALA A 43 -6.33 -15.10 -15.59
N ILE A 44 -7.14 -14.62 -16.53
CA ILE A 44 -8.32 -13.79 -16.27
C ILE A 44 -9.54 -14.37 -17.00
N ASN A 45 -10.70 -14.38 -16.34
CA ASN A 45 -11.92 -14.85 -16.96
C ASN A 45 -12.50 -13.81 -17.93
N ARG A 46 -13.40 -14.25 -18.81
CA ARG A 46 -14.03 -13.39 -19.84
C ARG A 46 -14.77 -12.20 -19.24
N LYS A 47 -15.46 -12.38 -18.10
CA LYS A 47 -16.22 -11.30 -17.45
C LYS A 47 -15.30 -10.17 -17.01
N ALA A 48 -14.22 -10.48 -16.28
CA ALA A 48 -13.25 -9.51 -15.82
C ALA A 48 -12.52 -8.86 -17.00
N LEU A 49 -12.18 -9.65 -18.03
CA LEU A 49 -11.54 -9.13 -19.26
C LEU A 49 -12.36 -8.03 -19.93
N HIS A 50 -13.68 -8.18 -20.05
CA HIS A 50 -14.55 -7.17 -20.68
C HIS A 50 -14.97 -6.04 -19.73
N THR A 51 -14.80 -6.19 -18.42
CA THR A 51 -15.19 -5.15 -17.44
C THR A 51 -14.09 -4.10 -17.28
N LEU A 52 -12.83 -4.48 -17.48
CA LEU A 52 -11.69 -3.61 -17.30
C LEU A 52 -11.43 -2.75 -18.55
N ASP A 53 -11.18 -1.46 -18.31
CA ASP A 53 -10.63 -0.56 -19.33
C ASP A 53 -9.12 -0.76 -19.40
N TRP A 54 -8.67 -1.41 -20.48
CA TRP A 54 -7.27 -1.73 -20.75
C TRP A 54 -6.47 -0.53 -21.25
N ASP A 55 -7.12 0.41 -21.93
CA ASP A 55 -6.46 1.58 -22.53
C ASP A 55 -6.04 2.59 -21.46
N ALA A 56 -6.85 2.71 -20.41
CA ALA A 56 -6.57 3.54 -19.23
C ALA A 56 -5.55 2.91 -18.26
N MET A 57 -5.11 1.68 -18.48
CA MET A 57 -4.21 0.96 -17.56
C MET A 57 -2.76 1.44 -17.68
N TYR A 58 -2.04 1.42 -16.56
CA TYR A 58 -0.63 1.77 -16.51
C TYR A 58 0.22 0.84 -17.38
N ARG A 59 0.97 1.37 -18.36
CA ARG A 59 1.63 0.57 -19.41
C ARG A 59 3.06 0.10 -19.11
N ARG A 60 3.58 0.33 -17.91
CA ARG A 60 4.96 -0.02 -17.52
C ARG A 60 4.96 -1.08 -16.41
N TYR A 61 6.11 -1.31 -15.79
CA TYR A 61 6.32 -2.30 -14.73
C TYR A 61 5.26 -2.33 -13.62
N GLY A 62 4.58 -1.21 -13.34
CA GLY A 62 3.50 -1.15 -12.35
C GLY A 62 2.14 -1.65 -12.82
N GLN A 63 2.00 -2.14 -14.07
CA GLN A 63 0.74 -2.61 -14.64
C GLN A 63 0.04 -3.68 -13.79
N PRO A 64 0.73 -4.73 -13.27
CA PRO A 64 0.06 -5.74 -12.45
C PRO A 64 -0.59 -5.15 -11.18
N ASN A 65 0.03 -4.12 -10.60
CA ASN A 65 -0.54 -3.42 -9.44
C ASN A 65 -1.82 -2.66 -9.80
N ASP A 66 -1.84 -1.99 -10.96
CA ASP A 66 -3.02 -1.29 -11.48
C ASP A 66 -4.16 -2.27 -11.79
N LEU A 67 -3.83 -3.40 -12.42
CA LEU A 67 -4.78 -4.49 -12.68
C LEU A 67 -5.44 -4.97 -11.39
N LEU A 68 -4.66 -5.27 -10.34
CA LEU A 68 -5.20 -5.68 -9.04
C LEU A 68 -6.12 -4.61 -8.44
N VAL A 69 -5.73 -3.34 -8.47
CA VAL A 69 -6.55 -2.26 -7.92
C VAL A 69 -7.89 -2.16 -8.65
N ARG A 70 -7.89 -2.23 -9.98
CA ARG A 70 -9.14 -2.17 -10.77
C ARG A 70 -10.02 -3.39 -10.55
N LEU A 71 -9.43 -4.60 -10.44
CA LEU A 71 -10.19 -5.80 -10.08
C LEU A 71 -10.88 -5.64 -8.72
N ASN A 72 -10.21 -5.03 -7.73
CA ASN A 72 -10.80 -4.78 -6.42
C ASN A 72 -11.96 -3.77 -6.47
N VAL A 73 -11.83 -2.70 -7.27
CA VAL A 73 -12.88 -1.70 -7.48
C VAL A 73 -14.18 -2.34 -8.00
N TYR A 74 -14.07 -3.39 -8.82
CA TYR A 74 -15.21 -4.16 -9.34
C TYR A 74 -15.53 -5.43 -8.54
N ASN A 75 -14.97 -5.60 -7.34
CA ASN A 75 -15.21 -6.75 -6.46
C ASN A 75 -14.92 -8.12 -7.10
N PHE A 76 -13.92 -8.20 -7.99
CA PHE A 76 -13.47 -9.49 -8.51
C PHE A 76 -12.64 -10.27 -7.48
N ARG A 77 -12.70 -11.60 -7.55
CA ARG A 77 -11.87 -12.50 -6.73
C ARG A 77 -10.53 -12.73 -7.41
N VAL A 78 -9.45 -12.72 -6.63
CA VAL A 78 -8.09 -12.95 -7.10
C VAL A 78 -7.45 -14.01 -6.24
N ARG A 79 -6.77 -14.98 -6.84
CA ARG A 79 -6.07 -16.05 -6.13
C ARG A 79 -4.65 -16.22 -6.65
N ASP A 80 -3.70 -16.25 -5.71
CA ASP A 80 -2.31 -16.58 -6.02
C ASP A 80 -2.16 -18.09 -6.20
N VAL A 81 -1.50 -18.47 -7.30
CA VAL A 81 -1.13 -19.85 -7.59
C VAL A 81 0.40 -19.94 -7.52
N PRO A 82 0.98 -20.87 -6.74
CA PRO A 82 2.42 -20.97 -6.62
C PRO A 82 3.04 -21.40 -7.95
N VAL A 83 3.95 -20.57 -8.47
CA VAL A 83 4.77 -20.86 -9.64
C VAL A 83 6.21 -21.04 -9.19
N ARG A 84 6.92 -22.02 -9.75
CA ARG A 84 8.36 -22.20 -9.49
C ARG A 84 9.16 -21.27 -10.41
N PRO A 85 9.86 -20.26 -9.87
CA PRO A 85 10.70 -19.42 -10.70
C PRO A 85 11.93 -20.20 -11.16
N VAL A 86 12.30 -20.06 -12.43
CA VAL A 86 13.55 -20.59 -12.99
C VAL A 86 14.59 -19.49 -12.90
N TYR A 87 15.62 -19.70 -12.08
CA TYR A 87 16.76 -18.79 -11.93
C TYR A 87 18.03 -19.44 -12.48
N ASN A 88 19.08 -18.64 -12.76
CA ASN A 88 20.42 -19.08 -13.17
C ASN A 88 20.56 -19.69 -14.59
N ILE A 89 19.71 -19.26 -15.54
CA ILE A 89 19.89 -19.59 -16.98
C ILE A 89 20.74 -18.57 -17.75
N GLY A 90 21.45 -17.68 -17.04
CA GLY A 90 22.31 -16.65 -17.65
C GLY A 90 21.64 -15.28 -17.88
N GLU A 91 20.37 -15.11 -17.50
CA GLU A 91 19.66 -13.84 -17.64
C GLU A 91 20.04 -12.83 -16.54
N GLN A 92 20.40 -11.61 -16.95
CA GLN A 92 20.59 -10.49 -16.03
C GLN A 92 19.31 -9.66 -15.92
N SER A 93 18.82 -9.46 -14.69
CA SER A 93 17.64 -8.65 -14.42
C SER A 93 17.87 -7.17 -14.78
N GLY A 94 17.16 -6.65 -15.79
CA GLY A 94 17.20 -5.24 -16.18
C GLY A 94 16.56 -4.25 -15.19
N ILE A 95 15.97 -4.75 -14.10
CA ILE A 95 15.32 -3.92 -13.07
C ILE A 95 16.37 -3.12 -12.29
N LYS A 96 16.18 -1.79 -12.20
CA LYS A 96 16.99 -0.88 -11.39
C LYS A 96 16.18 -0.45 -10.15
N PRO A 97 16.33 -1.09 -8.98
CA PRO A 97 15.44 -0.90 -7.83
C PRO A 97 15.35 0.56 -7.36
N LEU A 98 16.50 1.23 -7.24
CA LEU A 98 16.60 2.62 -6.78
C LEU A 98 15.82 3.62 -7.64
N ARG A 99 15.70 3.38 -8.95
CA ARG A 99 14.92 4.25 -9.85
C ARG A 99 13.44 3.87 -9.90
N MET A 100 13.12 2.62 -9.56
CA MET A 100 11.78 2.06 -9.69
C MET A 100 10.94 2.28 -8.44
N ILE A 101 11.52 2.16 -7.24
CA ILE A 101 10.80 2.26 -5.97
C ILE A 101 10.02 3.58 -5.86
N PRO A 102 10.60 4.77 -6.06
CA PRO A 102 9.84 6.03 -5.91
C PRO A 102 8.68 6.13 -6.91
N ARG A 103 8.90 5.67 -8.15
CA ARG A 103 7.88 5.70 -9.21
C ARG A 103 6.72 4.75 -8.90
N LEU A 104 7.03 3.55 -8.42
CA LEU A 104 6.01 2.58 -8.02
C LEU A 104 5.27 3.02 -6.77
N SER A 105 5.96 3.53 -5.74
CA SER A 105 5.29 4.07 -4.55
C SER A 105 4.32 5.20 -4.90
N TRP A 106 4.71 6.09 -5.82
CA TRP A 106 3.83 7.15 -6.31
C TRP A 106 2.63 6.61 -7.10
N LEU A 107 2.85 5.61 -7.95
CA LEU A 107 1.77 4.91 -8.66
C LEU A 107 0.79 4.25 -7.67
N LEU A 108 1.30 3.50 -6.70
CA LEU A 108 0.50 2.82 -5.68
C LEU A 108 -0.31 3.80 -4.84
N TRP A 109 0.25 4.95 -4.49
CA TRP A 109 -0.48 6.01 -3.80
C TRP A 109 -1.63 6.57 -4.65
N LYS A 110 -1.40 6.83 -5.95
CA LYS A 110 -2.47 7.26 -6.87
C LYS A 110 -3.56 6.20 -7.01
N LEU A 111 -3.16 4.94 -7.13
CA LEU A 111 -4.08 3.80 -7.25
C LEU A 111 -4.88 3.58 -5.97
N PHE A 112 -4.27 3.76 -4.80
CA PHE A 112 -4.96 3.74 -3.51
C PHE A 112 -6.07 4.80 -3.47
N LEU A 113 -5.75 6.06 -3.79
CA LEU A 113 -6.75 7.13 -3.82
C LEU A 113 -7.85 6.88 -4.86
N PHE A 114 -7.49 6.38 -6.04
CA PHE A 114 -8.44 5.96 -7.06
C PHE A 114 -9.41 4.91 -6.51
N ARG A 115 -8.90 3.86 -5.85
CA ARG A 115 -9.72 2.82 -5.20
C ARG A 115 -10.63 3.42 -4.14
N MET A 116 -10.09 4.29 -3.27
CA MET A 116 -10.87 4.93 -2.22
C MET A 116 -12.08 5.69 -2.79
N LYS A 117 -11.86 6.46 -3.86
CA LYS A 117 -12.93 7.20 -4.54
C LYS A 117 -13.92 6.25 -5.24
N GLU A 118 -13.42 5.40 -6.13
CA GLU A 118 -14.24 4.59 -7.02
C GLU A 118 -15.05 3.53 -6.29
N LYS A 119 -14.44 2.87 -5.29
CA LYS A 119 -15.10 1.81 -4.53
C LYS A 119 -15.92 2.37 -3.38
N TYR A 120 -15.33 3.23 -2.56
CA TYR A 120 -15.90 3.61 -1.26
C TYR A 120 -16.65 4.96 -1.24
N VAL A 121 -16.62 5.72 -2.34
CA VAL A 121 -17.42 6.95 -2.50
C VAL A 121 -18.49 6.76 -3.57
N ILE A 122 -18.11 6.26 -4.75
CA ILE A 122 -19.02 6.19 -5.90
C ILE A 122 -19.92 4.94 -5.85
N ARG A 123 -19.33 3.76 -5.61
CA ARG A 123 -20.07 2.48 -5.68
C ARG A 123 -20.78 2.18 -4.36
N ASP A 124 -20.06 2.21 -3.25
CA ASP A 124 -20.59 1.94 -1.91
C ASP A 124 -20.07 2.99 -0.94
N PHE A 125 -20.95 3.80 -0.34
CA PHE A 125 -20.51 4.79 0.65
C PHE A 125 -20.06 4.09 1.95
N HIS A 126 -18.75 4.00 2.17
CA HIS A 126 -18.18 3.28 3.31
C HIS A 126 -17.51 4.22 4.33
N PRO A 127 -17.79 4.08 5.65
CA PRO A 127 -17.28 4.99 6.67
C PRO A 127 -15.75 4.96 6.87
N LEU A 128 -15.05 3.97 6.30
CA LEU A 128 -13.59 3.87 6.40
C LEU A 128 -12.86 5.11 5.87
N LEU A 129 -13.45 5.84 4.91
CA LEU A 129 -12.87 7.08 4.38
C LEU A 129 -12.69 8.13 5.48
N PHE A 130 -13.61 8.21 6.43
CA PHE A 130 -13.51 9.16 7.54
C PHE A 130 -12.34 8.82 8.45
N PHE A 131 -12.10 7.54 8.73
CA PHE A 131 -10.96 7.11 9.53
C PHE A 131 -9.63 7.38 8.82
N TYR A 132 -9.53 7.11 7.51
CA TYR A 132 -8.33 7.49 6.74
C TYR A 132 -8.13 9.00 6.68
N ALA A 133 -9.19 9.80 6.51
CA ALA A 133 -9.10 11.26 6.46
C ALA A 133 -8.67 11.84 7.81
N LEU A 134 -9.33 11.45 8.91
CA LEU A 134 -8.99 11.87 10.26
C LEU A 134 -7.57 11.44 10.62
N GLY A 135 -7.22 10.18 10.36
CA GLY A 135 -5.87 9.67 10.58
C GLY A 135 -4.82 10.43 9.77
N GLY A 136 -5.10 10.69 8.49
CA GLY A 136 -4.22 11.43 7.57
C GLY A 136 -4.02 12.90 7.94
N VAL A 137 -4.91 13.51 8.73
CA VAL A 137 -4.74 14.87 9.27
C VAL A 137 -4.07 14.84 10.64
N LEU A 138 -4.60 14.03 11.57
CA LEU A 138 -4.17 14.00 12.96
C LEU A 138 -2.74 13.48 13.12
N PHE A 139 -2.35 12.43 12.37
CA PHE A 139 -1.02 11.85 12.51
C PHE A 139 0.08 12.81 12.03
N PRO A 140 0.06 13.33 10.79
CA PRO A 140 1.04 14.32 10.36
C PRO A 140 0.96 15.60 11.18
N GLY A 141 -0.24 16.06 11.55
CA GLY A 141 -0.42 17.23 12.41
C GLY A 141 0.26 17.07 13.77
N GLY A 142 0.04 15.94 14.45
CA GLY A 142 0.68 15.61 15.72
C GLY A 142 2.19 15.47 15.61
N VAL A 143 2.70 14.84 14.55
CA VAL A 143 4.14 14.69 14.31
C VAL A 143 4.81 16.03 14.02
N LEU A 144 4.25 16.85 13.13
CA LEU A 144 4.79 18.17 12.79
C LEU A 144 4.75 19.11 13.99
N PHE A 145 3.65 19.11 14.75
CA PHE A 145 3.54 19.89 15.97
C PHE A 145 4.54 19.41 17.03
N GLY A 146 4.69 18.09 17.21
CA GLY A 146 5.70 17.52 18.10
C GLY A 146 7.12 17.90 17.71
N LEU A 147 7.46 17.83 16.42
CA LEU A 147 8.77 18.25 15.91
C LEU A 147 9.02 19.75 16.15
N TYR A 148 8.01 20.59 15.92
CA TYR A 148 8.07 22.02 16.24
C TYR A 148 8.36 22.26 17.73
N LEU A 149 7.68 21.53 18.63
CA LEU A 149 7.91 21.65 20.07
C LEU A 149 9.33 21.19 20.47
N VAL A 150 9.86 20.14 19.83
CA VAL A 150 11.24 19.69 20.06
C VAL A 150 12.24 20.77 19.62
N ILE A 151 12.06 21.35 18.43
CA ILE A 151 12.92 22.43 17.93
C ILE A 151 12.85 23.63 18.88
N LYS A 152 11.64 24.03 19.31
CA LYS A 152 11.45 25.14 20.26
C LYS A 152 12.12 24.84 21.60
N ARG A 153 12.05 23.60 22.10
CA ARG A 153 12.68 23.17 23.35
C ARG A 153 14.20 23.33 23.31
N VAL A 154 14.81 23.04 22.17
CA VAL A 154 16.27 23.11 21.98
C VAL A 154 16.74 24.54 21.75
N MET A 155 16.01 25.34 20.97
CA MET A 155 16.48 26.68 20.55
C MET A 155 16.11 27.80 21.52
N VAL A 156 14.92 27.76 22.14
CA VAL A 156 14.37 28.89 22.90
C VAL A 156 14.34 28.62 24.39
N GLY A 157 13.98 27.40 24.78
CA GLY A 157 13.89 27.01 26.19
C GLY A 157 12.65 26.16 26.50
N PRO A 158 12.19 26.13 27.77
CA PRO A 158 11.23 25.13 28.20
C PRO A 158 9.86 25.24 27.51
N VAL A 159 9.33 24.08 27.11
CA VAL A 159 7.99 23.90 26.54
C VAL A 159 7.06 23.32 27.60
N ALA A 160 5.80 23.74 27.61
CA ALA A 160 4.78 23.22 28.51
C ALA A 160 4.51 21.72 28.27
N GLY A 161 4.48 20.93 29.35
CA GLY A 161 4.22 19.49 29.27
C GLY A 161 2.87 19.16 28.63
N THR A 162 1.85 20.00 28.85
CA THR A 162 0.52 19.86 28.25
C THR A 162 0.56 19.92 26.71
N SER A 163 1.37 20.79 26.12
CA SER A 163 1.54 20.88 24.67
C SER A 163 2.21 19.63 24.09
N ALA A 164 3.20 19.08 24.80
CA ALA A 164 3.87 17.84 24.39
C ALA A 164 2.93 16.63 24.48
N LEU A 165 2.15 16.53 25.55
CA LEU A 165 1.12 15.50 25.70
C LEU A 165 0.05 15.60 24.61
N PHE A 166 -0.39 16.82 24.27
CA PHE A 166 -1.34 17.05 23.19
C PHE A 166 -0.77 16.62 21.82
N ALA A 167 0.47 16.96 21.52
CA ALA A 167 1.15 16.51 20.29
C ALA A 167 1.22 14.98 20.20
N ALA A 168 1.62 14.33 21.29
CA ALA A 168 1.68 12.88 21.38
C ALA A 168 0.29 12.23 21.22
N PHE A 169 -0.73 12.80 21.87
CA PHE A 169 -2.12 12.34 21.76
C PHE A 169 -2.61 12.41 20.30
N LEU A 170 -2.41 13.54 19.62
CA LEU A 170 -2.78 13.69 18.20
C LEU A 170 -2.08 12.65 17.31
N ALA A 171 -0.78 12.44 17.51
CA ALA A 171 -0.01 11.47 16.75
C ALA A 171 -0.51 10.03 17.00
N ILE A 172 -0.69 9.64 18.27
CA ILE A 172 -1.15 8.29 18.63
C ILE A 172 -2.58 8.04 18.11
N MET A 173 -3.50 8.98 18.33
CA MET A 173 -4.88 8.85 17.83
C MET A 173 -4.93 8.80 16.31
N GLY A 174 -4.15 9.65 15.63
CA GLY A 174 -4.05 9.63 14.18
C GLY A 174 -3.53 8.28 13.66
N LEU A 175 -2.49 7.74 14.28
CA LEU A 175 -1.96 6.42 13.92
C LEU A 175 -2.99 5.31 14.16
N GLN A 176 -3.71 5.35 15.29
CA GLN A 176 -4.78 4.39 15.59
C GLN A 176 -5.89 4.43 14.54
N PHE A 177 -6.33 5.61 14.11
CA PHE A 177 -7.33 5.73 13.05
C PHE A 177 -6.83 5.19 11.71
N ILE A 178 -5.57 5.43 11.34
CA ILE A 178 -4.97 4.85 10.13
C ILE A 178 -4.98 3.32 10.20
N LEU A 179 -4.49 2.75 11.31
CA LEU A 179 -4.41 1.31 11.49
C LEU A 179 -5.81 0.66 11.52
N PHE A 180 -6.77 1.30 12.18
CA PHE A 180 -8.15 0.86 12.19
C PHE A 180 -8.77 0.91 10.79
N ALA A 181 -8.53 1.99 10.03
CA ALA A 181 -8.99 2.10 8.65
C ALA A 181 -8.40 1.00 7.75
N MET A 182 -7.12 0.67 7.92
CA MET A 182 -6.47 -0.44 7.21
C MET A 182 -7.08 -1.79 7.57
N TRP A 183 -7.31 -2.03 8.86
CA TRP A 183 -7.92 -3.26 9.32
C TRP A 183 -9.36 -3.41 8.81
N PHE A 184 -10.13 -2.34 8.84
CA PHE A 184 -11.51 -2.33 8.35
C PHE A 184 -11.57 -2.53 6.83
N ASP A 185 -10.68 -1.89 6.07
CA ASP A 185 -10.51 -2.13 4.63
C ASP A 185 -10.11 -3.59 4.33
N MET A 186 -9.24 -4.19 5.15
CA MET A 186 -8.88 -5.60 5.02
C MET A 186 -10.09 -6.51 5.24
N ASP A 187 -10.87 -6.27 6.29
CA ASP A 187 -12.04 -7.09 6.62
C ASP A 187 -13.13 -6.97 5.54
N TYR A 188 -13.41 -5.75 5.06
CA TYR A 188 -14.36 -5.51 3.97
C TYR A 188 -14.00 -6.24 2.67
N ASN A 189 -12.70 -6.43 2.39
CA ASN A 189 -12.22 -7.10 1.18
C ASN A 189 -11.96 -8.61 1.35
N LYS A 190 -12.27 -9.19 2.52
CA LYS A 190 -11.91 -10.58 2.87
C LYS A 190 -12.53 -11.62 1.92
N GLU A 191 -13.71 -11.35 1.38
CA GLU A 191 -14.44 -12.25 0.47
C GLU A 191 -13.88 -12.27 -0.96
N LEU A 192 -12.94 -11.39 -1.28
CA LEU A 192 -12.35 -11.26 -2.62
C LEU A 192 -11.19 -12.24 -2.87
N ARG A 193 -11.13 -13.34 -2.10
CA ARG A 193 -10.17 -14.44 -2.22
C ARG A 193 -10.56 -15.47 -3.27
#